data_AF-A0A961CHS2-F1
#
_entry.id   AF-A0A961CHS2-F1
#
_cell.length_a   1.000
_cell.length_b   1.000
_cell.length_c   1.000
_cell.angle_alpha   90.00
_cell.angle_beta   90.00
_cell.angle_gamma   90.00
#
_symmetry.space_group_name_H-M   'P 1'
#
loop_
_entity.id
_entity.type
_entity.pdbx_description
1 polymer ?
#
loop_
_entity_poly.entity_id
_entity_poly.type
_entity_poly.pdbx_seq_one_letter_code
_entity_poly.pdbx_strand_id
1 'polypeptide(L)' 'MHNLGTGPAGTAADALAPLSASAMDAAGARQATLTKPPGALGRLEELSIQLAGIAGTVPPPLPSPAAVAVFAGDHG' A
#
# COMPACT_ATOMS: atom_id res chain seq x y z
N MET A 1 11.21 -27.45 8.50
CA MET A 1 10.12 -27.12 9.43
C MET A 1 9.43 -25.86 8.92
N HIS A 2 8.39 -25.98 8.10
CA HIS A 2 7.54 -24.85 7.72
C HIS A 2 6.15 -25.16 8.27
N ASN A 3 5.78 -24.46 9.33
CA ASN A 3 4.53 -24.65 10.04
C ASN A 3 3.45 -23.88 9.28
N LEU A 4 2.56 -24.58 8.57
CA LEU A 4 1.34 -24.00 8.00
C LEU A 4 0.37 -23.76 9.15
N GLY A 5 0.57 -22.62 9.82
CA GLY A 5 -0.33 -22.13 10.86
C GLY A 5 -1.73 -21.95 10.26
N THR A 6 -2.65 -22.80 10.67
CA THR A 6 -4.09 -22.68 10.42
C THR A 6 -4.61 -21.53 11.28
N GLY A 7 -4.68 -20.33 10.69
CA GLY A 7 -5.39 -19.19 11.26
C GLY A 7 -6.91 -19.39 11.18
N PRO A 8 -7.72 -18.64 11.96
CA PRO A 8 -9.16 -18.80 11.98
C PRO A 8 -9.73 -18.55 10.57
N ALA A 9 -10.71 -19.36 10.18
CA ALA A 9 -11.28 -19.41 8.84
C ALA A 9 -12.11 -18.16 8.50
N GLY A 10 -11.43 -17.03 8.29
CA GLY A 10 -11.96 -15.87 7.57
C GLY A 10 -11.68 -16.03 6.08
N THR A 11 -12.58 -15.54 5.24
CA THR A 11 -12.32 -15.42 3.81
C THR A 11 -11.28 -14.33 3.56
N ALA A 12 -10.64 -14.33 2.38
CA ALA A 12 -9.75 -13.23 1.99
C ALA A 12 -10.46 -11.86 1.99
N ALA A 13 -11.78 -11.84 1.81
CA ALA A 13 -12.59 -10.62 1.88
C ALA A 13 -12.63 -10.04 3.30
N ASP A 14 -12.65 -10.88 4.33
CA ASP A 14 -12.70 -10.45 5.74
C ASP A 14 -11.41 -9.76 6.19
N ALA A 15 -10.31 -9.97 5.46
CA ALA A 15 -9.01 -9.34 5.71
C ALA A 15 -8.85 -7.96 5.06
N LEU A 16 -9.82 -7.51 4.26
CA LEU A 16 -9.76 -6.19 3.62
C LEU A 16 -10.08 -5.10 4.64
N ALA A 17 -9.09 -4.24 4.88
CA ALA A 17 -9.26 -3.04 5.70
C ALA A 17 -9.24 -1.77 4.82
N PRO A 18 -9.90 -0.68 5.26
CA PRO A 18 -9.67 0.64 4.68
C PRO A 18 -8.20 1.05 4.77
N LEU A 19 -7.78 2.01 3.93
CA LEU A 19 -6.45 2.60 4.04
C LEU A 19 -6.27 3.28 5.41
N SER A 20 -5.04 3.23 5.93
CA SER A 20 -4.70 3.87 7.21
C SER A 20 -4.71 5.40 7.09
N ALA A 21 -5.77 6.03 7.61
CA ALA A 21 -5.92 7.49 7.61
C ALA A 21 -4.75 8.18 8.34
N SER A 22 -4.31 7.65 9.48
CA SER A 22 -3.18 8.22 10.23
C SER A 22 -1.85 8.17 9.44
N ALA A 23 -1.63 7.11 8.66
CA ALA A 23 -0.44 7.04 7.81
C ALA A 23 -0.54 7.99 6.61
N MET A 24 -1.74 8.18 6.04
CA MET A 24 -1.97 9.16 4.98
C MET A 24 -1.73 10.60 5.48
N ASP A 25 -2.24 10.95 6.65
CA ASP A 25 -2.04 12.28 7.26
C ASP A 25 -0.55 12.53 7.55
N ALA A 26 0.14 11.55 8.14
CA ALA A 26 1.57 11.64 8.41
C ALA A 26 2.41 11.75 7.13
N ALA A 27 2.01 11.06 6.05
CA ALA A 27 2.66 11.17 4.75
C ALA A 27 2.45 12.55 4.11
N GLY A 28 1.24 13.11 4.23
CA GLY A 28 0.92 14.47 3.78
C GLY A 28 1.74 15.52 4.53
N ALA A 29 1.83 15.40 5.85
CA ALA A 29 2.67 16.27 6.68
C ALA A 29 4.16 16.18 6.26
N ARG A 30 4.68 14.97 6.04
CA ARG A 30 6.05 14.78 5.54
C ARG A 30 6.28 15.39 4.16
N GLN A 31 5.31 15.29 3.23
CA GLN A 31 5.42 15.90 1.91
C GLN A 31 5.52 17.43 1.96
N ALA A 32 4.87 18.06 2.95
CA ALA A 32 4.93 19.49 3.18
C ALA A 32 6.29 19.97 3.73
N THR A 33 7.10 19.08 4.32
CA THR A 33 8.43 19.43 4.88
C THR A 33 9.60 19.11 3.95
N LEU A 34 9.35 18.50 2.79
CA LEU A 34 10.42 18.20 1.83
C LEU A 34 10.95 19.47 1.17
N THR A 35 12.22 19.45 0.75
CA THR A 35 12.87 20.53 0.01
C THR A 35 12.35 20.63 -1.43
N LYS A 36 11.07 20.96 -1.57
CA LYS A 36 10.35 21.21 -2.82
C LYS A 36 9.26 22.25 -2.57
N PRO A 37 8.88 23.05 -3.58
CA PRO A 37 7.62 23.79 -3.51
C PRO A 37 6.44 22.84 -3.29
N PRO A 38 5.39 23.24 -2.54
CA PRO A 38 4.17 22.44 -2.42
C PRO A 38 3.60 22.07 -3.79
N GLY A 39 3.23 20.80 -3.98
CA GLY A 39 2.65 20.31 -5.24
C GLY A 39 3.64 20.11 -6.40
N ALA A 40 4.94 20.41 -6.23
CA ALA A 40 5.93 20.31 -7.30
C ALA A 40 6.09 18.89 -7.88
N LEU A 41 5.72 17.84 -7.14
CA LEU A 41 5.77 16.46 -7.64
C LEU A 41 4.40 15.95 -8.15
N GLY A 42 3.36 16.78 -8.08
CA GLY A 42 2.00 16.47 -8.55
C GLY A 42 1.51 15.11 -8.07
N ARG A 43 1.16 14.23 -9.02
CA ARG A 43 0.64 12.88 -8.76
C ARG A 43 1.59 12.00 -7.92
N LEU A 44 2.90 12.25 -7.93
CA LEU A 44 3.82 11.49 -7.08
C LEU A 44 3.63 11.79 -5.58
N GLU A 45 3.13 12.98 -5.22
CA GLU A 45 2.77 13.29 -3.83
C GLU A 45 1.58 12.45 -3.39
N GLU A 46 0.52 12.47 -4.20
CA GLU A 46 -0.70 11.69 -3.98
C GLU A 46 -0.42 10.18 -3.90
N LEU A 47 0.41 9.66 -4.82
CA LEU A 47 0.81 8.25 -4.83
C LEU A 47 1.59 7.88 -3.56
N SER A 48 2.49 8.75 -3.09
CA SER A 48 3.24 8.49 -1.86
C SER A 48 2.36 8.42 -0.62
N ILE A 49 1.32 9.25 -0.55
CA ILE A 49 0.32 9.27 0.53
C ILE A 49 -0.53 8.01 0.47
N GLN A 50 -1.00 7.62 -0.72
CA GLN A 50 -1.78 6.40 -0.90
C GLN A 50 -0.99 5.14 -0.51
N LEU A 51 0.28 5.03 -0.95
CA LEU A 51 1.14 3.90 -0.59
C LEU A 51 1.40 3.82 0.91
N ALA A 52 1.55 4.96 1.60
CA ALA A 52 1.62 4.99 3.06
C ALA A 52 0.32 4.48 3.72
N GLY A 53 -0.84 4.85 3.17
CA GLY A 53 -2.14 4.35 3.62
C GLY A 53 -2.29 2.84 3.44
N ILE A 54 -1.83 2.28 2.31
CA ILE A 54 -1.82 0.83 2.03
C ILE A 54 -0.86 0.11 2.99
N ALA A 55 0.34 0.63 3.18
CA ALA A 55 1.36 0.00 4.03
C ALA A 55 1.14 0.24 5.53
N GLY A 56 0.30 1.21 5.90
CA GLY A 56 0.08 1.64 7.28
C GLY A 56 1.27 2.34 7.93
N THR A 57 2.27 2.77 7.16
CA THR A 57 3.54 3.34 7.67
C THR A 57 4.11 4.43 6.77
N VAL A 58 4.95 5.29 7.35
CA VAL A 58 5.58 6.44 6.68
C VAL A 58 7.09 6.49 6.99
N PRO A 59 7.98 6.52 5.99
CA PRO A 59 7.70 6.33 4.57
C PRO A 59 7.20 4.89 4.28
N PRO A 60 6.38 4.69 3.24
CA PRO A 60 5.99 3.34 2.84
C PRO A 60 7.25 2.54 2.47
N PRO A 61 7.33 1.23 2.79
CA PRO A 61 8.42 0.39 2.37
C PRO A 61 8.45 0.30 0.84
N LEU A 62 9.63 0.06 0.27
CA LEU A 62 9.75 -0.23 -1.15
C LEU A 62 8.99 -1.53 -1.45
N PRO A 63 8.06 -1.53 -2.43
CA PRO A 63 7.39 -2.76 -2.84
C PRO A 63 8.41 -3.79 -3.33
N SER A 64 8.54 -4.90 -2.62
CA SER A 64 9.46 -5.97 -2.98
C SER A 64 8.98 -7.33 -2.46
N PRO A 65 8.98 -8.39 -3.28
CA PRO A 65 9.25 -8.35 -4.73
C PRO A 65 8.08 -7.71 -5.49
N ALA A 66 8.38 -6.96 -6.55
CA ALA A 66 7.35 -6.60 -7.52
C ALA A 66 6.97 -7.85 -8.32
N ALA A 67 5.68 -8.21 -8.32
CA ALA A 67 5.18 -9.39 -9.01
C ALA A 67 4.12 -9.01 -10.04
N VAL A 68 4.11 -9.73 -11.17
CA VAL A 68 3.07 -9.64 -12.21
C VAL A 68 2.46 -11.04 -12.36
N ALA A 69 1.16 -11.15 -12.12
CA ALA A 69 0.41 -12.39 -12.33
C ALA A 69 -0.36 -12.31 -13.66
N VAL A 70 -0.11 -13.26 -14.56
CA VAL A 70 -0.81 -13.38 -15.85
C VAL A 70 -1.77 -14.55 -15.75
N PHE A 71 -3.05 -14.28 -16.02
CA PHE A 71 -4.11 -15.28 -16.03
C PHE A 71 -4.57 -15.50 -17.48
N ALA A 72 -4.61 -16.75 -17.92
CA ALA A 72 -5.10 -17.14 -19.24
C ALA A 72 -6.07 -18.31 -19.09
N GLY A 73 -7.19 -18.26 -19.81
CA GLY A 73 -8.21 -19.30 -19.83
C GLY A 73 -8.93 -19.29 -21.18
N ASP A 74 -9.46 -20.44 -21.58
CA ASP A 74 -10.23 -20.60 -22.81
C ASP A 74 -11.73 -20.67 -22.49
N HIS A 75 -12.57 -20.23 -23.42
CA HIS A 75 -14.02 -20.24 -23.32
C HIS A 75 -14.60 -21.14 -24.42
N GLY A 76 -15.20 -22.26 -24.02
CA GLY A 76 -15.95 -23.16 -24.90
C GLY A 76 -17.44 -22.86 -24.95
#